data_AF-A0A6A5TA24-F1
#
_entry.id   AF-A0A6A5TA24-F1
#
_cell.length_a   1.000
_cell.length_b   1.000
_cell.length_c   1.000
_cell.angle_alpha   90.00
_cell.angle_beta   90.00
_cell.angle_gamma   90.00
#
_symmetry.space_group_name_H-M   'P 1'
#
loop_
_entity.id
_entity.type
_entity.pdbx_description
1 polymer ?
#
loop_
_entity_poly.entity_id
_entity_poly.type
_entity_poly.pdbx_seq_one_letter_code
_entity_poly.pdbx_strand_id
1 'polypeptide(L)'
;KELVVASSEGDETGWLDDHFDTWKKNVYVADNASAPLTVPINKGKEAMPFLTFIINRYDSLPEVSIFIHSLRYQWHNEDPMYDGVPVLRRLRLDHVKRRGYVSLRCTWEKGCPAQIMPLHPFKRDDGPSRAEQAYASVFRRLFPRDEVPNLVGAHCSSQFAVSRGRIRSRPKKQYVRIRDWLAQTDLNDQVSAIIMEYMWHIIFRMPAIDCQDAGECFCQTFGLCNLTCDRETCKKRYWVPDQVTMPEGWPEVGPGTRGWPERGWAD
;
A
#
# COMPACT_ATOMS: atom_id res chain seq x y z
N LYS A 1 15.81 7.40 5.88
CA LYS A 1 14.51 6.76 5.61
C LYS A 1 13.54 7.14 6.72
N GLU A 2 12.23 7.16 6.47
CA GLU A 2 11.21 7.35 7.52
C GLU A 2 10.00 6.44 7.24
N LEU A 3 9.33 6.01 8.31
CA LEU A 3 8.03 5.33 8.25
C LEU A 3 6.91 6.37 8.26
N VAL A 4 5.88 6.11 7.46
CA VAL A 4 4.65 6.88 7.36
C VAL A 4 3.52 5.89 7.58
N VAL A 5 2.82 6.04 8.70
CA VAL A 5 1.87 5.05 9.18
C VAL A 5 0.49 5.66 9.17
N ALA A 6 -0.44 5.04 8.45
CA ALA A 6 -1.86 5.36 8.53
C ALA A 6 -2.46 4.57 9.69
N SER A 7 -3.06 5.28 10.66
CA SER A 7 -3.54 4.73 11.92
C SER A 7 -4.89 5.33 12.30
N SER A 8 -5.60 4.61 13.15
CA SER A 8 -6.73 5.07 13.94
C SER A 8 -6.36 5.14 15.43
N GLU A 9 -7.16 5.83 16.24
CA GLU A 9 -6.91 6.03 17.69
C GLU A 9 -6.85 4.70 18.47
N GLY A 10 -7.62 3.71 18.04
CA GLY A 10 -7.64 2.37 18.65
C GLY A 10 -6.53 1.42 18.17
N ASP A 11 -5.67 1.84 17.23
CA ASP A 11 -4.64 0.96 16.69
C ASP A 11 -3.40 0.90 17.58
N GLU A 12 -2.91 -0.32 17.83
CA GLU A 12 -1.69 -0.55 18.60
C GLU A 12 -0.44 -0.41 17.72
N THR A 13 0.23 0.74 17.83
CA THR A 13 1.44 1.07 17.05
C THR A 13 2.76 0.97 17.83
N GLY A 14 2.71 0.60 19.13
CA GLY A 14 3.88 0.51 20.01
C GLY A 14 4.98 -0.44 19.52
N TRP A 15 4.62 -1.48 18.76
CA TRP A 15 5.58 -2.42 18.15
C TRP A 15 6.62 -1.74 17.23
N LEU A 16 6.30 -0.56 16.70
CA LEU A 16 7.23 0.23 15.89
C LEU A 16 8.42 0.73 16.73
N ASP A 17 8.19 1.07 18.00
CA ASP A 17 9.26 1.43 18.93
C ASP A 17 10.08 0.21 19.32
N ASP A 18 9.43 -0.92 19.60
CA ASP A 18 10.09 -2.17 20.01
C ASP A 18 11.03 -2.73 18.92
N HIS A 19 10.67 -2.56 17.64
CA HIS A 19 11.40 -3.18 16.53
C HIS A 19 12.16 -2.20 15.63
N PHE A 20 11.83 -0.91 15.65
CA PHE A 20 12.38 0.14 14.78
C PHE A 20 12.65 1.44 15.55
N ASP A 21 13.19 1.32 16.76
CA ASP A 21 13.63 2.40 17.66
C ASP A 21 14.45 3.49 16.95
N THR A 22 15.36 3.11 16.06
CA THR A 22 16.27 4.00 15.32
C THR A 22 15.65 4.65 14.08
N TRP A 23 14.45 4.22 13.66
CA TRP A 23 13.80 4.77 12.48
C TRP A 23 12.92 5.93 12.92
N LYS A 24 12.85 7.01 12.13
CA LYS A 24 11.87 8.06 12.38
C LYS A 24 10.50 7.60 11.90
N LYS A 25 9.51 7.71 12.78
CA LYS A 25 8.11 7.33 12.54
C LYS A 25 7.24 8.58 12.43
N ASN A 26 6.34 8.58 11.45
CA ASN A 26 5.31 9.59 11.28
C ASN A 26 3.97 8.86 11.33
N VAL A 27 3.41 8.70 12.53
CA VAL A 27 2.14 7.99 12.76
C VAL A 27 1.01 9.00 12.69
N TYR A 28 0.21 8.94 11.62
CA TYR A 28 -0.94 9.81 11.40
C TYR A 28 -2.20 9.12 11.91
N VAL A 29 -2.83 9.68 12.92
CA VAL A 29 -4.09 9.19 13.49
C VAL A 29 -5.25 9.92 12.81
N ALA A 30 -5.99 9.21 11.97
CA ALA A 30 -6.94 9.83 11.04
C ALA A 30 -8.25 10.29 11.70
N ASP A 31 -8.68 9.61 12.76
CA ASP A 31 -9.95 9.80 13.47
C ASP A 31 -9.82 10.60 14.78
N ASN A 32 -8.62 11.09 15.12
CA ASN A 32 -8.39 11.97 16.26
C ASN A 32 -7.76 13.29 15.83
N ALA A 33 -8.54 14.37 15.88
CA ALA A 33 -8.10 15.73 15.51
C ALA A 33 -7.09 16.36 16.48
N SER A 34 -6.97 15.83 17.70
CA SER A 34 -6.01 16.28 18.72
C SER A 34 -4.68 15.52 18.65
N ALA A 35 -4.56 14.51 17.80
CA ALA A 35 -3.33 13.74 17.65
C ALA A 35 -2.18 14.62 17.12
N PRO A 36 -0.93 14.42 17.57
CA PRO A 36 0.22 15.24 17.14
C PRO A 36 0.41 15.28 15.62
N LEU A 37 0.11 14.16 14.94
CA LEU A 37 0.00 14.08 13.50
C LEU A 37 -1.39 13.56 13.16
N THR A 38 -2.18 14.39 12.50
CA THR A 38 -3.54 14.07 12.05
C THR A 38 -3.75 14.54 10.60
N VAL A 39 -4.95 14.33 10.09
CA VAL A 39 -5.36 14.64 8.71
C VAL A 39 -6.37 15.79 8.69
N PRO A 40 -6.46 16.55 7.59
CA PRO A 40 -7.45 17.63 7.48
C PRO A 40 -8.91 17.12 7.48
N ILE A 41 -9.13 15.88 7.04
CA ILE A 41 -10.44 15.20 7.03
C ILE A 41 -10.20 13.68 6.99
N ASN A 42 -10.98 12.91 7.75
CA ASN A 42 -10.91 11.45 7.71
C ASN A 42 -11.67 10.91 6.48
N LYS A 43 -11.00 10.81 5.33
CA LYS A 43 -11.56 10.33 4.05
C LYS A 43 -10.51 9.71 3.15
N GLY A 44 -10.84 8.62 2.47
CA GLY A 44 -9.97 7.86 1.58
C GLY A 44 -9.00 6.93 2.30
N LYS A 45 -9.32 6.52 3.54
CA LYS A 45 -8.49 5.63 4.37
C LYS A 45 -7.02 6.09 4.44
N GLU A 46 -6.06 5.21 4.18
CA GLU A 46 -4.62 5.47 4.23
C GLU A 46 -4.15 6.55 3.24
N ALA A 47 -4.96 6.84 2.21
CA ALA A 47 -4.58 7.80 1.20
C ALA A 47 -4.43 9.22 1.74
N MET A 48 -5.28 9.62 2.69
CA MET A 48 -5.22 10.97 3.26
C MET A 48 -4.00 11.19 4.16
N PRO A 49 -3.66 10.29 5.11
CA PRO A 49 -2.38 10.32 5.81
C PRO A 49 -1.17 10.42 4.87
N PHE A 50 -1.11 9.55 3.85
CA PHE A 50 0.04 9.47 2.96
C PHE A 50 0.21 10.73 2.12
N LEU A 51 -0.88 11.26 1.54
CA LEU A 51 -0.87 12.53 0.82
C LEU A 51 -0.49 13.69 1.75
N THR A 52 -1.00 13.72 2.98
CA THR A 52 -0.68 14.76 3.97
C THR A 52 0.80 14.76 4.32
N PHE A 53 1.40 13.59 4.54
CA PHE A 53 2.85 13.47 4.73
C PHE A 53 3.62 13.99 3.51
N ILE A 54 3.30 13.50 2.31
CA ILE A 54 4.00 13.90 1.07
C ILE A 54 3.97 15.41 0.87
N ILE A 55 2.81 16.04 1.11
CA ILE A 55 2.62 17.49 0.93
C ILE A 55 3.40 18.26 2.01
N ASN A 56 3.25 17.89 3.29
CA ASN A 56 3.87 18.63 4.39
C ASN A 56 5.40 18.50 4.39
N ARG A 57 5.90 17.33 3.97
CA ARG A 57 7.33 17.00 3.97
C ARG A 57 7.99 17.15 2.61
N TYR A 58 7.30 17.60 1.56
CA TYR A 58 7.80 17.60 0.17
C TYR A 58 9.24 18.16 0.02
N ASP A 59 9.53 19.27 0.69
CA ASP A 59 10.81 19.96 0.64
C ASP A 59 11.87 19.35 1.59
N SER A 60 11.43 18.57 2.58
CA SER A 60 12.25 17.90 3.60
C SER A 60 12.08 16.36 3.61
N LEU A 61 11.72 15.79 2.44
CA LEU A 61 11.50 14.35 2.29
C LEU A 61 12.78 13.59 2.67
N PRO A 62 12.67 12.46 3.37
CA PRO A 62 13.81 11.57 3.56
C PRO A 62 14.19 10.91 2.23
N GLU A 63 15.38 10.33 2.14
CA GLU A 63 15.81 9.62 0.93
C GLU A 63 14.85 8.54 0.45
N VAL A 64 14.23 7.84 1.40
CA VAL A 64 13.18 6.83 1.18
C VAL A 64 12.09 7.04 2.24
N SER A 65 10.85 7.14 1.78
CA SER A 65 9.64 7.13 2.62
C SER A 65 8.96 5.77 2.46
N ILE A 66 8.56 5.15 3.57
CA ILE A 66 7.96 3.81 3.60
C ILE A 66 6.55 3.97 4.19
N PHE A 67 5.54 3.65 3.41
CA PHE A 67 4.12 3.85 3.72
C PHE A 67 3.48 2.50 4.06
N ILE A 68 2.88 2.41 5.25
CA ILE A 68 2.29 1.18 5.78
C ILE A 68 1.01 1.49 6.56
N HIS A 69 0.20 0.44 6.79
CA HIS A 69 -0.85 0.47 7.80
C HIS A 69 -0.27 0.28 9.21
N SER A 70 -1.06 0.56 10.23
CA SER A 70 -0.67 0.62 11.65
C SER A 70 -0.35 -0.73 12.29
N LEU A 71 -1.11 -1.77 11.99
CA LEU A 71 -1.04 -3.04 12.72
C LEU A 71 0.19 -3.88 12.36
N ARG A 72 0.83 -4.47 13.38
CA ARG A 72 1.95 -5.40 13.17
C ARG A 72 1.52 -6.64 12.39
N TYR A 73 0.42 -7.26 12.80
CA TYR A 73 -0.12 -8.46 12.17
C TYR A 73 -1.38 -8.11 11.40
N GLN A 74 -1.34 -8.29 10.08
CA GLN A 74 -2.45 -7.98 9.20
C GLN A 74 -2.23 -8.65 7.84
N TRP A 75 -3.33 -9.08 7.21
CA TRP A 75 -3.28 -9.77 5.93
C TRP A 75 -2.60 -8.97 4.81
N HIS A 76 -2.44 -7.66 4.96
CA HIS A 76 -1.72 -6.76 4.05
C HIS A 76 -0.20 -6.97 4.03
N ASN A 77 0.39 -7.68 4.99
CA ASN A 77 1.84 -7.89 5.07
C ASN A 77 2.26 -9.12 4.26
N GLU A 78 3.28 -8.96 3.40
CA GLU A 78 3.84 -10.03 2.55
C GLU A 78 4.74 -11.00 3.34
N ASP A 79 4.15 -11.60 4.37
CA ASP A 79 4.80 -12.53 5.28
C ASP A 79 3.95 -13.76 5.60
N PRO A 80 4.56 -14.97 5.72
CA PRO A 80 3.90 -16.21 6.08
C PRO A 80 3.04 -16.13 7.32
N MET A 81 3.42 -15.30 8.29
CA MET A 81 2.67 -15.09 9.51
C MET A 81 2.00 -13.71 9.54
N TYR A 82 1.93 -13.04 8.40
CA TYR A 82 1.34 -11.71 8.23
C TYR A 82 1.98 -10.63 9.12
N ASP A 83 3.23 -10.85 9.54
CA ASP A 83 4.02 -9.94 10.37
C ASP A 83 4.68 -8.85 9.52
N GLY A 84 4.49 -7.59 9.89
CA GLY A 84 5.13 -6.44 9.25
C GLY A 84 6.62 -6.30 9.59
N VAL A 85 7.08 -6.88 10.70
CA VAL A 85 8.48 -6.74 11.15
C VAL A 85 9.47 -7.37 10.16
N PRO A 86 9.31 -8.63 9.70
CA PRO A 86 10.19 -9.21 8.69
C PRO A 86 10.17 -8.46 7.36
N VAL A 87 8.99 -8.01 6.91
CA VAL A 87 8.81 -7.24 5.66
C VAL A 87 9.65 -5.98 5.68
N LEU A 88 9.54 -5.18 6.76
CA LEU A 88 10.29 -3.93 6.90
C LEU A 88 11.79 -4.15 7.11
N ARG A 89 12.19 -5.13 7.92
CA ARG A 89 13.62 -5.43 8.17
C ARG A 89 14.35 -5.89 6.91
N ARG A 90 13.67 -6.62 6.03
CA ARG A 90 14.23 -7.15 4.79
C ARG A 90 14.23 -6.15 3.64
N LEU A 91 13.51 -5.04 3.75
CA LEU A 91 13.38 -4.05 2.68
C LEU A 91 14.75 -3.49 2.24
N ARG A 92 15.13 -3.77 0.99
CA ARG A 92 16.38 -3.33 0.38
C ARG A 92 16.26 -1.91 -0.16
N LEU A 93 16.65 -0.93 0.65
CA LEU A 93 16.55 0.50 0.30
C LEU A 93 17.28 0.88 -0.99
N ASP A 94 18.38 0.20 -1.34
CA ASP A 94 19.08 0.44 -2.61
C ASP A 94 18.23 0.06 -3.83
N HIS A 95 17.43 -1.01 -3.72
CA HIS A 95 16.47 -1.35 -4.77
C HIS A 95 15.38 -0.27 -4.87
N VAL A 96 14.84 0.18 -3.74
CA VAL A 96 13.86 1.29 -3.69
C VAL A 96 14.41 2.56 -4.34
N LYS A 97 15.67 2.93 -4.07
CA LYS A 97 16.32 4.09 -4.69
C LYS A 97 16.49 3.93 -6.20
N ARG A 98 16.88 2.73 -6.68
CA ARG A 98 17.07 2.46 -8.12
C ARG A 98 15.76 2.42 -8.91
N ARG A 99 14.76 1.67 -8.44
CA ARG A 99 13.45 1.57 -9.11
C ARG A 99 12.62 2.83 -8.92
N GLY A 100 12.78 3.46 -7.76
CA GLY A 100 12.14 4.70 -7.35
C GLY A 100 10.84 4.49 -6.57
N TYR A 101 10.05 3.46 -6.91
CA TYR A 101 8.84 3.01 -6.23
C TYR A 101 8.88 1.48 -6.14
N VAL A 102 8.51 0.93 -5.00
CA VAL A 102 8.47 -0.52 -4.74
C VAL A 102 7.25 -0.82 -3.89
N SER A 103 6.37 -1.69 -4.37
CA SER A 103 5.31 -2.27 -3.53
C SER A 103 5.94 -3.16 -2.44
N LEU A 104 5.37 -3.14 -1.23
CA LEU A 104 5.73 -4.09 -0.17
C LEU A 104 5.01 -5.44 -0.32
N ARG A 105 4.34 -5.63 -1.47
CA ARG A 105 3.75 -6.88 -1.92
C ARG A 105 4.46 -7.37 -3.17
N CYS A 106 4.57 -8.69 -3.30
CA CYS A 106 5.17 -9.37 -4.45
C CYS A 106 4.24 -10.42 -5.05
N THR A 107 3.35 -11.02 -4.26
CA THR A 107 2.46 -12.10 -4.72
C THR A 107 1.23 -11.53 -5.45
N TRP A 108 0.88 -12.09 -6.60
CA TRP A 108 -0.17 -11.58 -7.50
C TRP A 108 -1.60 -11.88 -7.05
N GLU A 109 -1.79 -12.52 -5.89
CA GLU A 109 -3.09 -12.96 -5.33
C GLU A 109 -4.20 -11.88 -5.35
N LYS A 110 -3.84 -10.59 -5.27
CA LYS A 110 -4.78 -9.48 -5.48
C LYS A 110 -4.15 -8.33 -6.26
N GLY A 111 -4.91 -7.82 -7.24
CA GLY A 111 -4.62 -6.59 -7.95
C GLY A 111 -3.80 -6.76 -9.25
N CYS A 112 -3.04 -7.84 -9.35
CA CYS A 112 -2.24 -8.17 -10.53
C CYS A 112 -2.86 -9.34 -11.32
N PRO A 113 -2.67 -9.40 -12.66
CA PRO A 113 -2.12 -8.35 -13.53
C PRO A 113 -3.14 -7.25 -13.87
N ALA A 114 -4.40 -7.44 -13.50
CA ALA A 114 -5.54 -6.72 -14.04
C ALA A 114 -6.62 -6.52 -12.96
N GLN A 115 -6.61 -5.37 -12.28
CA GLN A 115 -7.64 -5.06 -11.28
C GLN A 115 -8.75 -4.17 -11.82
N ILE A 116 -8.36 -3.14 -12.58
CA ILE A 116 -9.28 -2.09 -13.04
C ILE A 116 -9.16 -2.03 -14.56
N MET A 117 -10.29 -2.09 -15.24
CA MET A 117 -10.47 -1.85 -16.67
C MET A 117 -11.23 -0.54 -16.88
N PRO A 118 -10.57 0.64 -16.83
CA PRO A 118 -11.26 1.93 -16.76
C PRO A 118 -12.21 2.21 -17.93
N LEU A 119 -11.93 1.64 -19.11
CA LEU A 119 -12.72 1.85 -20.33
C LEU A 119 -13.80 0.77 -20.55
N HIS A 120 -13.75 -0.32 -19.79
CA HIS A 120 -14.70 -1.44 -19.87
C HIS A 120 -15.13 -1.90 -18.48
N PRO A 121 -15.70 -1.01 -17.65
CA PRO A 121 -15.97 -1.32 -16.24
C PRO A 121 -17.10 -2.34 -16.09
N PHE A 122 -16.94 -3.25 -15.14
CA PHE A 122 -18.00 -4.13 -14.66
C PHE A 122 -19.08 -3.31 -13.94
N LYS A 123 -20.34 -3.71 -14.16
CA LYS A 123 -21.53 -3.00 -13.67
C LYS A 123 -22.25 -3.76 -12.57
N ARG A 124 -21.54 -4.16 -11.53
CA ARG A 124 -22.15 -4.70 -10.29
C ARG A 124 -22.37 -3.58 -9.29
N ASP A 125 -23.30 -3.79 -8.37
CA ASP A 125 -23.57 -2.84 -7.29
C ASP A 125 -22.72 -3.17 -6.04
N ASP A 126 -21.40 -3.09 -6.19
CA ASP A 126 -20.44 -3.27 -5.10
C ASP A 126 -19.32 -2.21 -5.15
N GLY A 127 -18.58 -2.05 -4.06
CA GLY A 127 -17.52 -1.06 -3.92
C GLY A 127 -16.46 -1.11 -5.03
N PRO A 128 -15.84 -2.28 -5.31
CA PRO A 128 -14.87 -2.43 -6.39
C PRO A 128 -15.41 -2.05 -7.77
N SER A 129 -16.63 -2.50 -8.12
CA SER A 129 -17.23 -2.19 -9.42
C SER A 129 -17.56 -0.70 -9.55
N ARG A 130 -18.05 -0.06 -8.48
CA ARG A 130 -18.28 1.39 -8.44
C ARG A 130 -16.97 2.19 -8.59
N ALA A 131 -15.88 1.71 -7.99
CA ALA A 131 -14.55 2.31 -8.15
C ALA A 131 -14.05 2.19 -9.59
N GLU A 132 -14.20 1.02 -10.22
CA GLU A 132 -13.84 0.81 -11.62
C GLU A 132 -14.64 1.72 -12.56
N GLN A 133 -15.96 1.83 -12.36
CA GLN A 133 -16.83 2.73 -13.12
C GLN A 133 -16.43 4.21 -12.99
N ALA A 134 -15.98 4.64 -11.81
CA ALA A 134 -15.53 6.00 -11.56
C ALA A 134 -14.08 6.26 -12.01
N TYR A 135 -13.25 5.23 -12.17
CA TYR A 135 -11.80 5.38 -12.32
C TYR A 135 -11.42 6.26 -13.52
N ALA A 136 -12.01 6.04 -14.70
CA ALA A 136 -11.66 6.80 -15.90
C ALA A 136 -11.99 8.30 -15.80
N SER A 137 -13.10 8.65 -15.14
CA SER A 137 -13.48 10.06 -14.96
C SER A 137 -12.54 10.75 -13.96
N VAL A 138 -12.20 10.06 -12.87
CA VAL A 138 -11.23 10.53 -11.88
C VAL A 138 -9.85 10.67 -12.50
N PHE A 139 -9.40 9.69 -13.28
CA PHE A 139 -8.11 9.73 -13.96
C PHE A 139 -7.99 10.96 -14.86
N ARG A 140 -8.97 11.23 -15.72
CA ARG A 140 -8.99 12.44 -16.58
C ARG A 140 -8.99 13.72 -15.75
N ARG A 141 -9.68 13.73 -14.60
CA ARG A 141 -9.68 14.88 -13.68
C ARG A 141 -8.33 15.10 -13.02
N LEU A 142 -7.60 14.05 -12.65
CA LEU A 142 -6.32 14.17 -11.95
C LEU A 142 -5.15 14.35 -12.92
N PHE A 143 -5.19 13.69 -14.07
CA PHE A 143 -4.13 13.63 -15.08
C PHE A 143 -4.67 14.04 -16.46
N PRO A 144 -5.09 15.30 -16.65
CA PRO A 144 -5.79 15.74 -17.88
C PRO A 144 -4.94 15.72 -19.15
N ARG A 145 -3.62 15.46 -19.04
CA ARG A 145 -2.69 15.36 -20.16
C ARG A 145 -2.27 13.92 -20.47
N ASP A 146 -2.69 12.97 -19.63
CA ASP A 146 -2.31 11.58 -19.76
C ASP A 146 -3.51 10.79 -20.32
N GLU A 147 -3.24 9.80 -21.16
CA GLU A 147 -4.28 8.90 -21.66
C GLU A 147 -4.77 7.98 -20.53
N VAL A 148 -6.08 7.74 -20.48
CA VAL A 148 -6.64 6.78 -19.52
C VAL A 148 -6.15 5.39 -19.92
N PRO A 149 -5.48 4.64 -19.03
CA PRO A 149 -5.01 3.30 -19.36
C PRO A 149 -6.17 2.34 -19.62
N ASN A 150 -5.99 1.45 -20.59
CA ASN A 150 -6.96 0.38 -20.88
C ASN A 150 -7.09 -0.59 -19.70
N LEU A 151 -5.99 -0.84 -19.01
CA LEU A 151 -5.89 -1.76 -17.89
C LEU A 151 -4.94 -1.20 -16.84
N VAL A 152 -5.31 -1.37 -15.57
CA VAL A 152 -4.49 -1.03 -14.41
C VAL A 152 -4.31 -2.28 -13.55
N GLY A 153 -3.06 -2.56 -13.22
CA GLY A 153 -2.66 -3.66 -12.37
C GLY A 153 -1.54 -3.25 -11.44
N ALA A 154 -1.70 -3.52 -10.16
CA ALA A 154 -0.68 -3.33 -9.14
C ALA A 154 -1.05 -4.21 -7.95
N HIS A 155 -0.08 -4.64 -7.16
CA HIS A 155 -0.37 -5.37 -5.94
C HIS A 155 -1.22 -4.51 -4.98
N CYS A 156 -2.23 -5.13 -4.37
CA CYS A 156 -3.16 -4.42 -3.46
C CYS A 156 -2.49 -3.94 -2.16
N SER A 157 -3.27 -3.34 -1.26
CA SER A 157 -2.93 -2.99 0.13
C SER A 157 -2.29 -1.62 0.34
N SER A 158 -1.96 -0.84 -0.69
CA SER A 158 -1.33 0.49 -0.53
C SER A 158 -0.08 0.55 0.37
N GLN A 159 0.63 -0.56 0.59
CA GLN A 159 1.89 -0.57 1.35
C GLN A 159 3.07 -0.53 0.38
N PHE A 160 3.88 0.53 0.43
CA PHE A 160 4.95 0.75 -0.55
C PHE A 160 6.08 1.60 -0.01
N ALA A 161 7.25 1.53 -0.65
CA ALA A 161 8.39 2.38 -0.39
C ALA A 161 8.74 3.22 -1.62
N VAL A 162 9.01 4.50 -1.42
CA VAL A 162 9.27 5.46 -2.50
C VAL A 162 10.50 6.29 -2.20
N SER A 163 11.38 6.44 -3.18
CA SER A 163 12.51 7.35 -3.10
C SER A 163 12.07 8.81 -3.16
N ARG A 164 12.84 9.69 -2.52
CA ARG A 164 12.67 11.16 -2.62
C ARG A 164 12.63 11.63 -4.06
N GLY A 165 13.54 11.15 -4.90
CA GLY A 165 13.64 11.54 -6.30
C GLY A 165 12.37 11.18 -7.08
N ARG A 166 11.82 9.99 -6.81
CA ARG A 166 10.57 9.53 -7.42
C ARG A 166 9.36 10.37 -6.99
N ILE A 167 9.24 10.70 -5.70
CA ILE A 167 8.18 11.62 -5.23
C ILE A 167 8.34 13.00 -5.91
N ARG A 168 9.58 13.53 -5.96
CA ARG A 168 9.86 14.85 -6.55
C ARG A 168 9.78 14.91 -8.08
N SER A 169 9.67 13.76 -8.76
CA SER A 169 9.41 13.70 -10.20
C SER A 169 8.03 14.28 -10.58
N ARG A 170 7.16 14.49 -9.59
CA ARG A 170 5.86 15.12 -9.73
C ARG A 170 5.78 16.32 -8.79
N PRO A 171 5.37 17.51 -9.26
CA PRO A 171 5.38 18.72 -8.44
C PRO A 171 4.41 18.61 -7.27
N LYS A 172 4.76 19.23 -6.13
CA LYS A 172 3.94 19.33 -4.90
C LYS A 172 2.46 19.67 -5.19
N LYS A 173 2.22 20.61 -6.11
CA LYS A 173 0.87 21.05 -6.51
C LYS A 173 -0.01 19.90 -7.02
N GLN A 174 0.56 18.88 -7.65
CA GLN A 174 -0.19 17.73 -8.12
C GLN A 174 -0.64 16.84 -6.96
N TYR A 175 0.20 16.64 -5.94
CA TYR A 175 -0.21 15.92 -4.71
C TYR A 175 -1.32 16.67 -3.97
N VAL A 176 -1.22 18.01 -3.90
CA VAL A 176 -2.29 18.87 -3.36
C VAL A 176 -3.58 18.67 -4.15
N ARG A 177 -3.55 18.73 -5.49
CA ARG A 177 -4.73 18.48 -6.33
C ARG A 177 -5.38 17.12 -6.09
N ILE A 178 -4.57 16.07 -5.91
CA ILE A 178 -5.06 14.71 -5.62
C ILE A 178 -5.76 14.69 -4.24
N ARG A 179 -5.13 15.28 -3.21
CA ARG A 179 -5.72 15.35 -1.87
C ARG A 179 -7.00 16.18 -1.86
N ASP A 180 -7.03 17.30 -2.58
CA ASP A 180 -8.19 18.17 -2.67
C ASP A 180 -9.36 17.45 -3.36
N TRP A 181 -9.10 16.69 -4.43
CA TRP A 181 -10.11 15.81 -5.03
C TRP A 181 -10.62 14.77 -4.02
N LEU A 182 -9.72 14.10 -3.31
CA LEU A 182 -10.09 13.07 -2.34
C LEU A 182 -10.99 13.64 -1.23
N ALA A 183 -10.68 14.83 -0.74
CA ALA A 183 -11.49 15.52 0.26
C ALA A 183 -12.87 15.93 -0.27
N GLN A 184 -12.95 16.40 -1.52
CA GLN A 184 -14.14 17.04 -2.09
C GLN A 184 -15.04 16.12 -2.90
N THR A 185 -14.60 14.91 -3.26
CA THR A 185 -15.38 14.03 -4.13
C THR A 185 -16.66 13.53 -3.44
N ASP A 186 -17.78 13.43 -4.16
CA ASP A 186 -19.01 12.83 -3.61
C ASP A 186 -18.98 11.29 -3.58
N LEU A 187 -17.89 10.68 -4.06
CA LEU A 187 -17.68 9.24 -3.92
C LEU A 187 -17.56 8.90 -2.44
N ASN A 188 -18.19 7.79 -2.04
CA ASN A 188 -18.08 7.31 -0.68
C ASN A 188 -16.62 6.89 -0.36
N ASP A 189 -16.35 6.77 0.93
CA ASP A 189 -15.00 6.52 1.44
C ASP A 189 -14.35 5.28 0.81
N GLN A 190 -15.05 4.15 0.82
CA GLN A 190 -14.58 2.88 0.24
C GLN A 190 -14.23 3.00 -1.24
N VAL A 191 -15.10 3.61 -2.05
CA VAL A 191 -14.89 3.76 -3.50
C VAL A 191 -13.68 4.66 -3.77
N SER A 192 -13.59 5.80 -3.10
CA SER A 192 -12.44 6.71 -3.28
C SER A 192 -11.12 6.08 -2.82
N ALA A 193 -11.14 5.27 -1.76
CA ALA A 193 -9.97 4.54 -1.27
C ALA A 193 -9.48 3.49 -2.27
N ILE A 194 -10.38 2.70 -2.88
CA ILE A 194 -10.01 1.72 -3.92
C ILE A 194 -9.39 2.42 -5.14
N ILE A 195 -9.96 3.55 -5.56
CA ILE A 195 -9.37 4.33 -6.67
C ILE A 195 -7.94 4.75 -6.34
N MET A 196 -7.69 5.21 -5.11
CA MET A 196 -6.36 5.60 -4.67
C MET A 196 -5.39 4.41 -4.57
N GLU A 197 -5.85 3.26 -4.04
CA GLU A 197 -5.07 2.01 -3.95
C GLU A 197 -4.44 1.65 -5.30
N TYR A 198 -5.24 1.64 -6.36
CA TYR A 198 -4.79 1.33 -7.73
C TYR A 198 -4.32 2.55 -8.51
N MET A 199 -3.93 3.63 -7.85
CA MET A 199 -3.38 4.83 -8.52
C MET A 199 -2.02 5.24 -7.99
N TRP A 200 -1.55 4.65 -6.87
CA TRP A 200 -0.27 5.02 -6.26
C TRP A 200 0.93 4.89 -7.20
N HIS A 201 1.08 3.74 -7.85
CA HIS A 201 2.17 3.51 -8.81
C HIS A 201 2.14 4.53 -9.95
N ILE A 202 0.97 4.86 -10.48
CA ILE A 202 0.79 5.88 -11.53
C ILE A 202 1.07 7.31 -11.01
N ILE A 203 0.65 7.63 -9.78
CA ILE A 203 1.01 8.88 -9.09
C ILE A 203 2.53 8.98 -9.02
N PHE A 204 3.26 7.89 -8.86
CA PHE A 204 4.71 7.87 -8.90
C PHE A 204 5.29 7.66 -10.30
N ARG A 205 4.50 7.80 -11.37
CA ARG A 205 4.96 7.64 -12.77
C ARG A 205 5.56 6.25 -13.05
N MET A 206 4.99 5.22 -12.44
CA MET A 206 5.21 3.83 -12.85
C MET A 206 4.21 3.47 -13.95
N PRO A 207 4.45 2.40 -14.73
CA PRO A 207 3.49 1.91 -15.73
C PRO A 207 2.13 1.62 -15.11
N ALA A 208 1.05 1.69 -15.90
CA ALA A 208 -0.30 1.39 -15.41
C ALA A 208 -0.45 -0.06 -14.91
N ILE A 209 0.41 -0.97 -15.41
CA ILE A 209 0.55 -2.34 -14.91
C ILE A 209 1.96 -2.46 -14.31
N ASP A 210 2.07 -2.41 -12.98
CA ASP A 210 3.31 -2.57 -12.21
C ASP A 210 3.31 -3.91 -11.46
N CYS A 211 3.20 -5.01 -12.22
CA CYS A 211 3.14 -6.39 -11.71
C CYS A 211 4.45 -7.11 -12.05
N GLN A 212 5.44 -6.99 -11.17
CA GLN A 212 6.72 -7.68 -11.31
C GLN A 212 6.56 -9.18 -11.02
N ASP A 213 7.35 -10.01 -11.71
CA ASP A 213 7.51 -11.43 -11.38
C ASP A 213 7.73 -11.63 -9.87
N ALA A 214 7.03 -12.59 -9.27
CA ALA A 214 7.04 -12.79 -7.83
C ALA A 214 8.45 -13.12 -7.31
N GLY A 215 9.17 -14.04 -7.95
CA GLY A 215 10.53 -14.42 -7.55
C GLY A 215 11.52 -13.26 -7.67
N GLU A 216 11.44 -12.51 -8.77
CA GLU A 216 12.25 -11.31 -8.96
C GLU A 216 11.96 -10.26 -7.87
N CYS A 217 10.68 -10.01 -7.59
CA CYS A 217 10.25 -9.06 -6.57
C CYS A 217 10.77 -9.46 -5.18
N PHE A 218 10.59 -10.71 -4.75
CA PHE A 218 11.07 -11.18 -3.45
C PHE A 218 12.59 -11.07 -3.30
N CYS A 219 13.35 -11.42 -4.35
CA CYS A 219 14.80 -11.30 -4.35
C CYS A 219 15.27 -9.83 -4.29
N GLN A 220 14.69 -8.97 -5.11
CA GLN A 220 15.12 -7.57 -5.22
C GLN A 220 14.67 -6.71 -4.04
N THR A 221 13.43 -6.89 -3.58
CA THR A 221 12.82 -6.10 -2.50
C THR A 221 13.23 -6.61 -1.13
N PHE A 222 13.25 -7.93 -0.92
CA PHE A 222 13.42 -8.54 0.41
C PHE A 222 14.69 -9.40 0.55
N GLY A 223 15.47 -9.57 -0.52
CA GLY A 223 16.67 -10.43 -0.50
C GLY A 223 16.36 -11.93 -0.43
N LEU A 224 15.11 -12.33 -0.67
CA LEU A 224 14.68 -13.73 -0.65
C LEU A 224 14.82 -14.34 -2.05
N CYS A 225 16.05 -14.66 -2.45
CA CYS A 225 16.37 -15.06 -3.82
C CYS A 225 16.27 -16.57 -4.10
N ASN A 226 16.21 -17.40 -3.05
CA ASN A 226 16.21 -18.86 -3.16
C ASN A 226 14.80 -19.45 -2.95
N LEU A 227 13.76 -18.72 -3.36
CA LEU A 227 12.39 -19.17 -3.27
C LEU A 227 12.03 -20.05 -4.48
N THR A 228 11.11 -20.99 -4.28
CA THR A 228 10.49 -21.71 -5.40
C THR A 228 9.26 -20.95 -5.85
N CYS A 229 9.33 -20.32 -7.02
CA CYS A 229 8.28 -19.44 -7.53
C CYS A 229 7.85 -19.81 -8.95
N ASP A 230 6.62 -19.47 -9.27
CA ASP A 230 6.22 -19.15 -10.64
C ASP A 230 6.18 -17.63 -10.81
N ARG A 231 5.57 -17.15 -11.90
CA ARG A 231 5.49 -15.71 -12.19
C ARG A 231 4.67 -14.94 -11.16
N GLU A 232 3.66 -15.59 -10.59
CA GLU A 232 2.59 -14.95 -9.82
C GLU A 232 2.80 -15.12 -8.32
N THR A 233 3.34 -16.27 -7.90
CA THR A 233 3.45 -16.65 -6.50
C THR A 233 4.77 -17.36 -6.18
N CYS A 234 5.11 -17.38 -4.89
CA CYS A 234 6.19 -18.21 -4.36
C CYS A 234 5.64 -19.16 -3.30
N LYS A 235 6.06 -20.43 -3.36
CA LYS A 235 5.65 -21.45 -2.39
C LYS A 235 5.97 -21.01 -0.97
N LYS A 236 5.06 -21.31 -0.04
CA LYS A 236 5.23 -21.05 1.41
C LYS A 236 5.53 -19.58 1.76
N ARG A 237 5.03 -18.63 0.98
CA ARG A 237 5.31 -17.21 1.20
C ARG A 237 4.11 -16.42 1.68
N TYR A 238 2.99 -16.53 0.98
CA TYR A 238 1.79 -15.78 1.29
C TYR A 238 0.60 -16.38 0.52
N TRP A 239 -0.59 -16.26 1.09
CA TRP A 239 -1.86 -16.37 0.37
C TRP A 239 -2.82 -15.34 0.94
N VAL A 240 -3.89 -15.02 0.22
CA VAL A 240 -4.95 -14.17 0.77
C VAL A 240 -5.81 -15.02 1.71
N PRO A 241 -5.93 -14.66 2.99
CA PRO A 241 -6.77 -15.42 3.91
C PRO A 241 -8.25 -15.23 3.56
N ASP A 242 -9.06 -16.26 3.80
CA ASP A 242 -10.53 -16.22 3.61
C ASP A 242 -11.19 -15.17 4.53
N GLN A 243 -10.56 -14.91 5.68
CA GLN A 243 -10.97 -13.92 6.67
C GLN A 243 -9.97 -12.76 6.66
N VAL A 244 -10.46 -11.52 6.52
CA VAL A 244 -9.60 -10.33 6.56
C VAL A 244 -9.23 -9.89 7.98
N THR A 245 -9.92 -10.41 8.99
CA THR A 245 -9.64 -10.13 10.40
C THR A 245 -8.78 -11.25 10.99
N MET A 246 -7.60 -10.88 11.51
CA MET A 246 -6.70 -11.82 12.18
C MET A 246 -7.38 -12.44 13.42
N PRO A 247 -7.03 -13.68 13.81
CA PRO A 247 -7.47 -14.24 15.08
C PRO A 247 -7.02 -13.37 16.26
N GLU A 248 -7.89 -13.22 17.26
CA GLU A 248 -7.52 -12.58 18.53
C GLU A 248 -6.38 -13.37 19.18
N GLY A 249 -5.33 -12.66 19.61
CA GLY A 249 -4.12 -13.25 20.17
C GLY A 249 -3.14 -13.84 19.15
N TRP A 250 -3.29 -13.55 17.85
CA TRP A 250 -2.28 -13.92 16.84
C TRP A 250 -0.93 -13.24 17.13
N PRO A 251 0.22 -13.92 16.90
CA PRO A 251 0.40 -15.28 16.37
C PRO A 251 0.40 -16.37 17.45
N GLU A 252 0.22 -16.02 18.72
CA GLU A 252 0.22 -16.99 19.80
C GLU A 252 -1.00 -17.92 19.73
N VAL A 253 -2.13 -17.39 19.29
CA VAL A 253 -3.42 -18.07 19.17
C VAL A 253 -3.91 -18.02 17.71
N GLY A 254 -4.40 -19.15 17.20
CA GLY A 254 -5.03 -19.25 15.87
C GLY A 254 -4.22 -19.89 14.73
N PRO A 255 -2.87 -19.97 14.74
CA PRO A 255 -2.15 -20.68 13.67
C PRO A 255 -2.68 -22.09 13.41
N GLY A 256 -2.82 -22.47 12.14
CA GLY A 256 -3.36 -23.77 11.71
C GLY A 256 -4.88 -23.90 11.76
N THR A 257 -5.60 -22.83 12.11
CA THR A 257 -7.07 -22.85 12.21
C THR A 257 -7.72 -21.92 11.19
N ARG A 258 -8.93 -22.23 10.72
CA ARG A 258 -9.76 -21.32 9.91
C ARG A 258 -9.07 -20.72 8.69
N GLY A 259 -8.23 -21.51 8.00
CA GLY A 259 -7.50 -21.08 6.81
C GLY A 259 -6.25 -20.23 7.08
N TRP A 260 -5.81 -20.11 8.34
CA TRP A 260 -4.56 -19.46 8.73
C TRP A 260 -3.37 -20.43 8.75
N PRO A 261 -2.14 -19.95 8.46
CA PRO A 261 -0.94 -20.78 8.45
C PRO A 261 -0.64 -21.43 9.78
N GLU A 262 -0.11 -22.65 9.73
CA GLU A 262 0.52 -23.30 10.87
C GLU A 262 1.82 -22.58 11.26
N ARG A 263 2.19 -22.66 12.53
CA ARG A 263 3.50 -22.16 12.98
C ARG A 263 4.62 -22.91 12.24
N GLY A 264 5.60 -22.18 11.74
CA GLY A 264 6.70 -22.75 10.98
C GLY A 264 6.31 -23.23 9.58
N TRP A 265 5.13 -22.86 9.06
CA TRP A 265 4.71 -23.23 7.69
C TRP A 265 5.75 -22.88 6.61
N ALA A 266 6.47 -21.78 6.81
CA ALA A 266 7.49 -21.28 5.90
C ALA A 266 8.93 -21.67 6.26
N ASP A 267 9.11 -22.52 7.27
CA ASP A 267 10.41 -23.14 7.58
C ASP A 267 10.75 -24.26 6.57
#